data_AF-A0A7V3HCY9-F1
#
_entry.id   AF-A0A7V3HCY9-F1
#
_cell.length_a   1.000
_cell.length_b   1.000
_cell.length_c   1.000
_cell.angle_alpha   90.00
_cell.angle_beta   90.00
_cell.angle_gamma   90.00
#
_symmetry.space_group_name_H-M   'P 1'
#
loop_
_entity.id
_entity.type
_entity.pdbx_description
1 polymer ?
#
loop_
_entity_poly.entity_id
_entity_poly.type
_entity_poly.pdbx_seq_one_letter_code
_entity_poly.pdbx_strand_id
1 'polypeptide(L)'
;MISFISIGSNLGDRLKKINSAVSFISKKNRIISISPFYITKAMYYENQPYFINSVIKIETGMEPFSLLKFLNQIEKKLGRVRKFKNSPRTIDLDILYYDRVIIQKERLKIPHPKIYERAFVLKPLSDIDKKFKDPGKNKNSLELLSLINFKSEDIIKIPQKYEEIYDFFNSISPRDKNDFTTKYVRDSLKLLGCPEDRCGHIIHITGSSGKTTTAKYINDILLSNNFNVCLYTSPHIHDIRERIMI
;
A
#
# COMPACT_ATOMS: atom_id res chain seq x y z
N MET A 1 -14.94 -12.28 24.57
CA MET A 1 -14.24 -13.37 23.85
C MET A 1 -13.17 -12.76 22.97
N ILE A 2 -12.00 -13.38 22.85
CA ILE A 2 -10.86 -12.86 22.09
C ILE A 2 -10.84 -13.49 20.69
N SER A 3 -10.63 -12.69 19.65
CA SER A 3 -10.43 -13.22 18.30
C SER A 3 -9.24 -12.55 17.62
N PHE A 4 -8.51 -13.33 16.84
CA PHE A 4 -7.47 -12.84 15.95
C PHE A 4 -8.00 -12.91 14.52
N ILE A 5 -7.92 -11.80 13.80
CA ILE A 5 -8.42 -11.69 12.43
C ILE A 5 -7.25 -11.24 11.55
N SER A 6 -6.98 -11.94 10.44
CA SER A 6 -6.08 -11.42 9.42
C SER A 6 -6.82 -10.43 8.54
N ILE A 7 -6.15 -9.33 8.24
CA ILE A 7 -6.63 -8.27 7.36
C ILE A 7 -5.65 -8.07 6.20
N GLY A 8 -6.14 -8.07 4.96
CA GLY A 8 -5.30 -7.95 3.77
C GLY A 8 -5.95 -7.15 2.65
N SER A 9 -5.18 -6.38 1.88
CA SER A 9 -5.66 -5.65 0.70
C SER A 9 -4.59 -5.58 -0.39
N ASN A 10 -4.98 -5.77 -1.67
CA ASN A 10 -4.06 -5.56 -2.80
C ASN A 10 -4.62 -4.71 -3.95
N LEU A 11 -5.80 -4.10 -3.81
CA LEU A 11 -6.37 -3.23 -4.85
C LEU A 11 -6.66 -1.82 -4.35
N GLY A 12 -6.34 -0.82 -5.19
CA GLY A 12 -6.60 0.59 -4.92
C GLY A 12 -5.78 1.14 -3.75
N ASP A 13 -6.39 2.03 -2.97
CA ASP A 13 -5.78 2.60 -1.75
C ASP A 13 -5.84 1.56 -0.60
N ARG A 14 -4.88 0.64 -0.62
CA ARG A 14 -4.78 -0.53 0.28
C ARG A 14 -4.80 -0.13 1.75
N LEU A 15 -4.03 0.89 2.15
CA LEU A 15 -3.98 1.36 3.54
C LEU A 15 -5.31 1.98 3.96
N LYS A 16 -5.92 2.82 3.12
CA LYS A 16 -7.24 3.38 3.42
C LYS A 16 -8.30 2.28 3.56
N LYS A 17 -8.25 1.23 2.73
CA LYS A 17 -9.17 0.08 2.83
C LYS A 17 -8.99 -0.68 4.15
N ILE A 18 -7.74 -0.96 4.54
CA ILE A 18 -7.42 -1.60 5.81
C ILE A 18 -7.90 -0.76 7.00
N ASN A 19 -7.55 0.54 7.02
CA ASN A 19 -7.98 1.46 8.08
C ASN A 19 -9.51 1.59 8.15
N SER A 20 -10.20 1.60 7.01
CA SER A 20 -11.66 1.61 6.97
C SER A 20 -12.25 0.33 7.55
N ALA A 21 -11.68 -0.84 7.23
CA ALA A 21 -12.12 -2.12 7.80
C ALA A 21 -11.92 -2.14 9.32
N VAL A 22 -10.76 -1.71 9.82
CA VAL A 22 -10.51 -1.57 11.27
C VAL A 22 -11.54 -0.65 11.92
N SER A 23 -11.83 0.50 11.30
CA SER A 23 -12.87 1.44 11.78
C SER A 23 -14.27 0.83 11.78
N PHE A 24 -14.62 -0.02 10.81
CA PHE A 24 -15.90 -0.73 10.85
C PHE A 24 -15.94 -1.80 11.93
N ILE A 25 -14.84 -2.53 12.16
CA ILE A 25 -14.74 -3.55 13.20
C ILE A 25 -14.87 -2.91 14.59
N SER A 26 -14.21 -1.76 14.81
CA SER A 26 -14.21 -1.08 16.11
C SER A 26 -15.59 -0.57 16.55
N LYS A 27 -16.55 -0.42 15.62
CA LYS A 27 -17.93 -0.02 15.94
C LYS A 27 -18.72 -1.04 16.76
N LYS A 28 -18.33 -2.32 16.70
CA LYS A 28 -19.04 -3.40 17.41
C LYS A 28 -18.12 -4.30 18.23
N ASN A 29 -16.82 -4.03 18.22
CA ASN A 29 -15.81 -4.85 18.88
C ASN A 29 -14.74 -3.93 19.43
N ARG A 30 -14.12 -4.31 20.55
CA ARG A 30 -12.98 -3.56 21.09
C ARG A 30 -11.71 -4.04 20.39
N ILE A 31 -10.98 -3.11 19.77
CA ILE A 31 -9.65 -3.41 19.23
C ILE A 31 -8.67 -3.46 20.41
N ILE A 32 -8.00 -4.59 20.61
CA ILE A 32 -6.98 -4.76 21.65
C ILE A 32 -5.62 -4.34 21.09
N SER A 33 -5.28 -4.82 19.89
CA SER A 33 -4.03 -4.49 19.22
C SER A 33 -4.10 -4.78 17.72
N ILE A 34 -3.22 -4.13 16.97
CA ILE A 34 -3.04 -4.27 15.52
C ILE A 34 -1.55 -4.51 15.30
N SER A 35 -1.17 -5.52 14.52
CA SER A 35 0.22 -5.75 14.17
C SER A 35 0.75 -4.62 13.27
N PRO A 36 2.07 -4.54 13.06
CA PRO A 36 2.60 -3.80 11.93
C PRO A 36 1.96 -4.22 10.59
N PHE A 37 2.03 -3.32 9.61
CA PHE A 37 1.63 -3.63 8.24
C PHE A 37 2.80 -4.28 7.50
N TYR A 38 2.50 -5.28 6.68
CA TYR A 38 3.49 -6.05 5.95
C TYR A 38 3.15 -6.08 4.46
N ILE A 39 4.13 -5.77 3.62
CA ILE A 39 4.03 -5.91 2.17
C ILE A 39 4.51 -7.30 1.78
N THR A 40 3.68 -8.05 1.06
CA THR A 40 4.04 -9.40 0.60
C THR A 40 3.55 -9.64 -0.83
N LYS A 41 4.25 -10.51 -1.56
CA LYS A 41 3.75 -11.08 -2.82
C LYS A 41 2.49 -11.91 -2.56
N ALA A 42 1.70 -12.13 -3.60
CA ALA A 42 0.58 -13.04 -3.56
C ALA A 42 1.07 -14.49 -3.56
N MET A 43 0.54 -15.33 -2.66
CA MET A 43 1.04 -16.70 -2.45
C MET A 43 0.53 -17.73 -3.48
N TYR A 44 -0.67 -17.57 -4.05
CA TYR A 44 -1.29 -18.61 -4.89
C TYR A 44 -1.62 -18.17 -6.32
N TYR A 45 -1.60 -16.87 -6.59
CA TYR A 45 -1.84 -16.31 -7.91
C TYR A 45 -0.91 -15.11 -8.04
N GLU A 46 0.22 -15.27 -8.71
CA GLU A 46 1.32 -14.31 -8.63
C GLU A 46 1.13 -13.08 -9.53
N ASN A 47 0.34 -13.21 -10.60
CA ASN A 47 0.07 -12.12 -11.55
C ASN A 47 -0.98 -11.13 -11.00
N GLN A 48 -0.68 -10.53 -9.85
CA GLN A 48 -1.48 -9.51 -9.19
C GLN A 48 -0.62 -8.57 -8.33
N PRO A 49 -1.14 -7.39 -7.95
CA PRO A 49 -0.40 -6.49 -7.08
C PRO A 49 -0.12 -7.10 -5.71
N TYR A 50 0.93 -6.60 -5.06
CA TYR A 50 1.34 -7.01 -3.72
C TYR A 50 0.25 -6.70 -2.68
N PHE A 51 0.16 -7.54 -1.67
CA PHE A 51 -0.72 -7.35 -0.53
C PHE A 51 -0.08 -6.45 0.52
N ILE A 52 -0.88 -5.64 1.19
CA ILE A 52 -0.61 -5.18 2.55
C ILE A 52 -1.40 -6.08 3.48
N ASN A 53 -0.72 -6.73 4.42
CA ASN A 53 -1.28 -7.66 5.40
C ASN A 53 -1.02 -7.18 6.83
N SER A 54 -1.92 -7.50 7.73
CA SER A 54 -1.79 -7.30 9.18
C SER A 54 -2.68 -8.30 9.92
N VAL A 55 -2.52 -8.42 11.23
CA VAL A 55 -3.42 -9.15 12.12
C VAL A 55 -3.98 -8.15 13.12
N ILE A 56 -5.24 -8.33 13.49
CA ILE A 56 -5.90 -7.57 14.55
C ILE A 56 -6.34 -8.54 15.65
N LYS A 57 -6.07 -8.16 16.90
CA LYS A 57 -6.60 -8.84 18.09
C LYS A 57 -7.77 -8.01 18.60
N ILE A 58 -8.93 -8.64 18.71
CA ILE A 58 -10.16 -7.98 19.15
C ILE A 58 -10.77 -8.70 20.33
N GLU A 59 -11.51 -7.95 21.14
CA GLU A 59 -12.52 -8.48 22.04
C GLU A 59 -13.90 -8.27 21.43
N THR A 60 -14.69 -9.34 21.39
CA THR A 60 -16.03 -9.37 20.83
C THR A 60 -16.99 -10.13 21.73
N GLY A 61 -18.25 -9.72 21.70
CA GLY A 61 -19.39 -10.47 22.24
C GLY A 61 -20.14 -11.26 21.16
N MET A 62 -19.71 -11.23 19.90
CA MET A 62 -20.38 -11.96 18.82
C MET A 62 -19.90 -13.40 18.73
N GLU A 63 -20.83 -14.35 18.69
CA GLU A 63 -20.52 -15.75 18.36
C GLU A 63 -19.72 -15.88 17.04
N PRO A 64 -18.88 -16.93 16.88
CA PRO A 64 -17.95 -17.07 15.74
C PRO A 64 -18.61 -16.93 14.36
N PHE A 65 -19.79 -17.52 14.17
CA PHE A 65 -20.55 -17.42 12.91
C PHE A 65 -21.12 -16.02 12.68
N SER A 66 -21.54 -15.33 13.75
CA SER A 66 -22.00 -13.94 13.70
C SER A 66 -20.84 -13.00 13.36
N LEU A 67 -19.66 -13.23 13.95
CA LEU A 67 -18.44 -12.50 13.60
C LEU A 67 -18.07 -12.73 12.13
N LEU A 68 -18.10 -13.97 11.64
CA LEU A 68 -17.83 -14.27 10.22
C LEU A 68 -18.79 -13.50 9.30
N LYS A 69 -20.10 -13.51 9.61
CA LYS A 69 -21.11 -12.77 8.84
C LYS A 69 -20.83 -11.27 8.86
N PHE A 70 -20.46 -10.72 10.02
CA PHE A 70 -20.12 -9.32 10.18
C PHE A 70 -18.90 -8.92 9.36
N LEU A 71 -17.82 -9.72 9.37
CA LEU A 71 -16.63 -9.46 8.56
C LEU A 71 -16.95 -9.50 7.06
N ASN A 72 -17.70 -10.51 6.59
CA ASN A 72 -18.14 -10.59 5.20
C ASN A 72 -18.96 -9.35 4.76
N GLN A 73 -19.77 -8.77 5.65
CA GLN A 73 -20.51 -7.52 5.36
C GLN A 73 -19.56 -6.34 5.18
N ILE A 74 -18.50 -6.24 5.99
CA ILE A 74 -17.47 -5.21 5.85
C ILE A 74 -16.75 -5.36 4.51
N GLU A 75 -16.39 -6.60 4.13
CA GLU A 75 -15.75 -6.86 2.83
C GLU A 75 -16.62 -6.40 1.66
N LYS A 76 -17.91 -6.77 1.68
CA LYS A 76 -18.87 -6.36 0.66
C LYS A 76 -18.98 -4.84 0.60
N LYS A 77 -19.07 -4.17 1.76
CA LYS A 77 -19.15 -2.71 1.87
C LYS A 77 -17.90 -2.01 1.31
N LEU A 78 -16.73 -2.61 1.45
CA LEU A 78 -15.46 -2.08 0.94
C LEU A 78 -15.18 -2.46 -0.52
N GLY A 79 -16.14 -3.11 -1.18
CA GLY A 79 -16.12 -3.39 -2.62
C GLY A 79 -15.46 -4.71 -2.98
N ARG A 80 -15.41 -5.69 -2.07
CA ARG A 80 -14.87 -7.01 -2.39
C ARG A 80 -15.78 -7.71 -3.41
N VAL A 81 -15.21 -8.05 -4.57
CA VAL A 81 -15.88 -8.85 -5.62
C VAL A 81 -15.04 -10.10 -5.87
N ARG A 82 -15.64 -11.29 -5.72
CA ARG A 82 -14.98 -12.58 -5.96
C ARG A 82 -15.17 -12.96 -7.43
N LYS A 83 -14.19 -12.64 -8.29
CA LYS A 83 -14.22 -13.01 -9.72
C LYS A 83 -13.83 -14.47 -9.93
N PHE A 84 -12.79 -14.94 -9.22
CA PHE A 84 -12.30 -16.31 -9.25
C PHE A 84 -11.53 -16.62 -7.95
N LYS A 85 -11.16 -17.88 -7.74
CA LYS A 85 -10.41 -18.30 -6.54
C LYS A 85 -9.06 -17.58 -6.47
N ASN A 86 -8.74 -16.98 -5.31
CA ASN A 86 -7.51 -16.19 -5.09
C ASN A 86 -7.39 -14.93 -5.98
N SER A 87 -8.51 -14.41 -6.52
CA SER A 87 -8.50 -13.16 -7.28
C SER A 87 -8.05 -11.96 -6.43
N PRO A 88 -7.53 -10.91 -7.07
CA PRO A 88 -7.25 -9.64 -6.39
C PRO A 88 -8.49 -9.12 -5.64
N ARG A 89 -8.28 -8.46 -4.51
CA ARG A 89 -9.33 -8.06 -3.57
C ARG A 89 -9.03 -6.72 -2.92
N THR A 90 -10.08 -5.90 -2.82
CA THR A 90 -10.04 -4.60 -2.14
C THR A 90 -9.81 -4.75 -0.64
N ILE A 91 -10.33 -5.82 -0.05
CA ILE A 91 -10.09 -6.21 1.34
C ILE A 91 -10.37 -7.72 1.53
N ASP A 92 -9.67 -8.35 2.47
CA ASP A 92 -9.77 -9.75 2.91
C ASP A 92 -9.74 -9.76 4.44
N LEU A 93 -10.72 -10.39 5.07
CA LEU A 93 -10.90 -10.48 6.52
C LEU A 93 -11.21 -11.94 6.89
N ASP A 94 -10.22 -12.64 7.44
CA ASP A 94 -10.37 -14.04 7.86
C ASP A 94 -10.20 -14.16 9.38
N ILE A 95 -11.09 -14.90 10.05
CA ILE A 95 -10.94 -15.26 11.46
C ILE A 95 -9.85 -16.32 11.56
N LEU A 96 -8.73 -16.00 12.20
CA LEU A 96 -7.62 -16.92 12.45
C LEU A 96 -7.89 -17.80 13.67
N TYR A 97 -8.26 -17.15 14.77
CA TYR A 97 -8.54 -17.79 16.05
C TYR A 97 -9.75 -17.14 16.71
N TYR A 98 -10.44 -17.91 17.54
CA TYR A 98 -11.52 -17.43 18.40
C TYR A 98 -11.37 -18.16 19.73
N ASP A 99 -11.03 -17.42 20.78
CA ASP A 99 -10.54 -17.91 22.06
C ASP A 99 -9.61 -19.13 21.89
N ARG A 100 -9.99 -20.26 22.48
CA ARG A 100 -9.31 -21.55 22.33
C ARG A 100 -10.21 -22.60 21.68
N VAL A 101 -11.28 -22.17 21.01
CA VAL A 101 -12.24 -23.13 20.43
C VAL A 101 -11.71 -23.73 19.14
N ILE A 102 -12.08 -25.00 18.91
CA ILE A 102 -11.84 -25.69 17.65
C ILE A 102 -13.20 -25.87 16.96
N ILE A 103 -13.34 -25.31 15.77
CA ILE A 103 -14.54 -25.41 14.94
C ILE A 103 -14.16 -26.10 13.63
N GLN A 104 -14.86 -27.17 13.29
CA GLN A 104 -14.69 -27.94 12.05
C GLN A 104 -16.02 -28.02 11.30
N LYS A 105 -16.55 -26.87 10.87
CA LYS A 105 -17.79 -26.80 10.09
C LYS A 105 -17.47 -26.37 8.67
N GLU A 106 -18.32 -26.75 7.72
CA GLU A 106 -18.10 -26.49 6.29
C GLU A 106 -17.88 -25.00 5.98
N ARG A 107 -18.65 -24.13 6.66
CA ARG A 107 -18.61 -22.67 6.46
C ARG A 107 -17.61 -21.93 7.33
N LEU A 108 -17.07 -22.56 8.37
CA LEU A 108 -16.15 -21.92 9.31
C LEU A 108 -15.25 -22.97 9.96
N LYS A 109 -13.94 -22.79 9.79
CA LYS A 109 -12.90 -23.60 10.43
C LYS A 109 -12.03 -22.71 11.31
N ILE A 110 -11.91 -23.07 12.58
CA ILE A 110 -11.07 -22.38 13.58
C ILE A 110 -10.25 -23.45 14.32
N PRO A 111 -8.92 -23.29 14.48
CA PRO A 111 -8.06 -22.28 13.83
C PRO A 111 -8.19 -22.28 12.30
N HIS A 112 -7.93 -21.13 11.67
CA HIS A 112 -7.96 -21.06 10.21
C HIS A 112 -6.95 -22.04 9.61
N PRO A 113 -7.37 -22.95 8.71
CA PRO A 113 -6.57 -24.12 8.32
C PRO A 113 -5.24 -23.75 7.65
N LYS A 114 -5.16 -22.56 7.03
CA LYS A 114 -3.99 -22.09 6.30
C LYS A 114 -3.03 -21.23 7.12
N ILE A 115 -3.21 -21.11 8.44
CA ILE A 115 -2.26 -20.35 9.28
C ILE A 115 -0.85 -20.92 9.14
N TYR A 116 -0.74 -22.26 9.14
CA TYR A 116 0.54 -22.97 9.20
C TYR A 116 1.37 -22.93 7.93
N GLU A 117 0.85 -22.41 6.82
CA GLU A 117 1.57 -22.24 5.55
C GLU A 117 1.83 -20.76 5.23
N ARG A 118 1.32 -19.82 6.04
CA ARG A 118 1.32 -18.38 5.74
C ARG A 118 2.20 -17.61 6.71
N ALA A 119 3.45 -17.41 6.34
CA ALA A 119 4.34 -16.53 7.10
C ALA A 119 3.80 -15.08 7.17
N PHE A 120 3.11 -14.58 6.14
CA PHE A 120 2.45 -13.26 6.15
C PHE A 120 1.26 -13.15 7.13
N VAL A 121 0.82 -14.26 7.72
CA VAL A 121 -0.15 -14.30 8.83
C VAL A 121 0.57 -14.49 10.17
N LEU A 122 1.48 -15.47 10.24
CA LEU A 122 2.19 -15.82 11.47
C LEU A 122 3.17 -14.75 11.93
N LYS A 123 3.82 -14.02 11.02
CA LYS A 123 4.71 -12.91 11.36
C LYS A 123 3.94 -11.80 12.09
N PRO A 124 2.90 -11.18 11.49
CA PRO A 124 2.09 -10.19 12.20
C PRO A 124 1.40 -10.73 13.46
N LEU A 125 0.97 -12.00 13.48
CA LEU A 125 0.43 -12.62 14.70
C LEU A 125 1.47 -12.68 15.83
N SER A 126 2.69 -13.11 15.50
CA SER A 126 3.80 -13.20 16.46
C SER A 126 4.19 -11.83 16.99
N ASP A 127 4.14 -10.79 16.15
CA ASP A 127 4.42 -9.41 16.61
C ASP A 127 3.35 -8.87 17.57
N ILE A 128 2.11 -9.37 17.51
CA ILE A 128 1.07 -9.05 18.49
C ILE A 128 1.24 -9.85 19.78
N ASP A 129 1.43 -11.17 19.66
CA ASP A 129 1.39 -12.08 20.80
C ASP A 129 2.26 -13.32 20.54
N LYS A 130 3.57 -13.19 20.81
CA LYS A 130 4.59 -14.25 20.61
C LYS A 130 4.28 -15.54 21.36
N LYS A 131 3.51 -15.45 22.46
CA LYS A 131 3.24 -16.56 23.39
C LYS A 131 1.83 -17.15 23.20
N PHE A 132 1.01 -16.61 22.30
CA PHE A 132 -0.31 -17.16 22.01
C PHE A 132 -0.17 -18.63 21.56
N LYS A 133 -0.78 -19.55 22.32
CA LYS A 133 -0.76 -20.98 22.03
C LYS A 133 -1.91 -21.36 21.10
N ASP A 134 -1.57 -21.93 19.95
CA ASP A 134 -2.52 -22.50 19.01
C ASP A 134 -3.22 -23.73 19.66
N PRO A 135 -4.57 -23.77 19.70
CA PRO A 135 -5.30 -24.85 20.36
C PRO A 135 -5.24 -26.19 19.60
N GLY A 136 -4.90 -26.21 18.31
CA GLY A 136 -4.81 -27.42 17.49
C GLY A 136 -3.41 -28.06 17.44
N LYS A 137 -2.34 -27.26 17.49
CA LYS A 137 -0.94 -27.72 17.41
C LYS A 137 -0.18 -27.62 18.73
N ASN A 138 -0.74 -26.95 19.75
CA ASN A 138 -0.10 -26.72 21.05
C ASN A 138 1.31 -26.09 20.95
N LYS A 139 1.53 -25.28 19.91
CA LYS A 139 2.73 -24.46 19.71
C LYS A 139 2.37 -22.99 19.82
N ASN A 140 3.29 -22.16 20.31
CA ASN A 140 3.07 -20.73 20.33
C ASN A 140 3.28 -20.09 18.95
N SER A 141 2.80 -18.86 18.76
CA SER A 141 2.87 -18.16 17.47
C SER A 141 4.30 -17.98 16.94
N LEU A 142 5.29 -17.78 17.81
CA LEU A 142 6.71 -17.67 17.43
C LEU A 142 7.28 -19.03 16.99
N GLU A 143 6.96 -20.10 17.71
CA GLU A 143 7.31 -21.48 17.34
C GLU A 143 6.65 -21.90 16.03
N LEU A 144 5.42 -21.46 15.76
CA LEU A 144 4.76 -21.74 14.48
C LEU A 144 5.42 -20.98 13.34
N LEU A 145 5.83 -19.72 13.57
CA LEU A 145 6.54 -18.93 12.56
C LEU A 145 7.89 -19.55 12.19
N SER A 146 8.65 -20.07 13.16
CA SER A 146 9.96 -20.70 12.91
C SER A 146 9.88 -22.01 12.12
N LEU A 147 8.70 -22.62 12.01
CA LEU A 147 8.48 -23.81 11.19
C LEU A 147 8.24 -23.49 9.71
N ILE A 148 8.02 -22.23 9.36
CA ILE A 148 7.84 -21.82 7.96
C ILE A 148 9.16 -21.29 7.42
N ASN A 149 9.58 -21.84 6.29
CA ASN A 149 10.70 -21.29 5.55
C ASN A 149 10.23 -20.08 4.73
N PHE A 150 10.71 -18.89 5.06
CA PHE A 150 10.50 -17.65 4.28
C PHE A 150 11.74 -16.77 4.39
N LYS A 151 12.01 -15.96 3.36
CA LYS A 151 13.07 -14.95 3.39
C LYS A 151 12.52 -13.65 3.96
N SER A 152 13.36 -12.86 4.64
CA SER A 152 12.95 -11.53 5.14
C SER A 152 12.39 -10.63 4.03
N GLU A 153 12.88 -10.78 2.81
CA GLU A 153 12.42 -10.07 1.60
C GLU A 153 10.98 -10.43 1.19
N ASP A 154 10.47 -11.59 1.60
CA ASP A 154 9.10 -12.02 1.28
C ASP A 154 8.05 -11.29 2.14
N ILE A 155 8.48 -10.73 3.28
CA ILE A 155 7.61 -10.08 4.28
C ILE A 155 8.25 -8.78 4.75
N ILE A 156 8.00 -7.74 3.97
CA ILE A 156 8.58 -6.42 4.19
C ILE A 156 7.71 -5.65 5.20
N LYS A 157 8.25 -5.34 6.38
CA LYS A 157 7.56 -4.51 7.38
C LYS A 157 7.47 -3.06 6.90
N ILE A 158 6.28 -2.48 6.84
CA ILE A 158 6.11 -1.06 6.58
C ILE A 158 6.47 -0.27 7.84
N PRO A 159 7.35 0.75 7.75
CA PRO A 159 7.73 1.58 8.88
C PRO A 159 6.50 2.34 9.39
N GLN A 160 6.31 2.36 10.71
CA GLN A 160 5.18 3.02 11.34
C GLN A 160 5.53 4.37 11.96
N LYS A 161 6.82 4.64 12.14
CA LYS A 161 7.34 5.87 12.71
C LYS A 161 8.38 6.47 11.76
N TYR A 162 8.59 7.78 11.88
CA TYR A 162 9.53 8.50 11.01
C TYR A 162 10.96 7.96 11.15
N GLU A 163 11.36 7.61 12.36
CA GLU A 163 12.71 7.09 12.66
C GLU A 163 12.96 5.74 11.97
N GLU A 164 11.91 4.94 11.73
CA GLU A 164 11.99 3.63 11.06
C GLU A 164 12.16 3.77 9.53
N ILE A 165 11.88 4.95 8.96
CA ILE A 165 11.86 5.16 7.50
C ILE A 165 13.25 4.99 6.89
N TYR A 166 14.29 5.49 7.55
CA TYR A 166 15.65 5.44 7.01
C TYR A 166 16.16 4.00 6.92
N ASP A 167 16.02 3.24 8.01
CA ASP A 167 16.36 1.81 8.05
C ASP A 167 15.54 1.01 7.05
N PHE A 168 14.26 1.34 6.90
CA PHE A 168 13.40 0.72 5.90
C PHE A 168 13.92 0.92 4.47
N PHE A 169 14.24 2.16 4.07
CA PHE A 169 14.78 2.40 2.72
C PHE A 169 16.12 1.71 2.49
N ASN A 170 16.97 1.63 3.52
CA ASN A 170 18.23 0.88 3.44
C ASN A 170 18.03 -0.64 3.35
N SER A 171 16.92 -1.16 3.86
CA SER A 171 16.59 -2.60 3.80
C SER A 171 16.01 -3.04 2.45
N ILE A 172 15.51 -2.11 1.64
CA ILE A 172 14.97 -2.40 0.31
C ILE A 172 16.14 -2.55 -0.66
N SER A 173 16.17 -3.67 -1.40
CA SER A 173 17.14 -3.85 -2.48
C SER A 173 17.05 -2.67 -3.46
N PRO A 174 18.18 -2.05 -3.84
CA PRO A 174 18.18 -1.02 -4.87
C PRO A 174 17.48 -1.54 -6.12
N ARG A 175 16.60 -0.73 -6.73
CA ARG A 175 16.06 -1.07 -8.05
C ARG A 175 17.20 -1.26 -9.03
N ASP A 176 17.08 -2.24 -9.91
CA ASP A 176 18.05 -2.39 -10.99
C ASP A 176 17.97 -1.14 -11.87
N LYS A 177 19.11 -0.64 -12.36
CA LYS A 177 19.14 0.43 -13.37
C LYS A 177 18.24 0.10 -14.56
N ASN A 178 18.10 -1.18 -14.89
CA ASN A 178 17.23 -1.68 -15.94
C ASN A 178 15.73 -1.43 -15.68
N ASP A 179 15.31 -1.26 -14.41
CA ASP A 179 13.92 -0.94 -14.05
C ASP A 179 13.57 0.53 -14.34
N PHE A 180 14.56 1.42 -14.46
CA PHE A 180 14.37 2.83 -14.77
C PHE A 180 14.22 3.04 -16.27
N THR A 181 13.05 2.70 -16.79
CA THR A 181 12.72 2.92 -18.20
C THR A 181 12.03 4.27 -18.40
N THR A 182 12.36 4.96 -19.49
CA THR A 182 11.61 6.14 -19.97
C THR A 182 10.35 5.74 -20.74
N LYS A 183 9.97 4.44 -20.75
CA LYS A 183 8.87 3.89 -21.55
C LYS A 183 7.56 4.64 -21.29
N TYR A 184 7.16 4.80 -20.03
CA TYR A 184 5.89 5.47 -19.70
C TYR A 184 5.88 6.94 -20.11
N VAL A 185 7.01 7.64 -19.99
CA VAL A 185 7.16 9.02 -20.45
C VAL A 185 7.05 9.08 -21.98
N ARG A 186 7.77 8.20 -22.69
CA ARG A 186 7.71 8.11 -24.16
C ARG A 186 6.32 7.76 -24.67
N ASP A 187 5.64 6.79 -24.06
CA ASP A 187 4.29 6.37 -24.44
C ASP A 187 3.29 7.52 -24.23
N SER A 188 3.45 8.28 -23.13
CA SER A 188 2.63 9.48 -22.88
C SER A 188 2.91 10.59 -23.91
N LEU A 189 4.18 10.85 -24.23
CA LEU A 189 4.56 11.83 -25.25
C LEU A 189 4.02 11.45 -26.63
N LYS A 190 4.08 10.17 -27.01
CA LYS A 190 3.48 9.68 -28.27
C LYS A 190 1.98 9.97 -28.36
N LEU A 191 1.24 9.83 -27.26
CA LEU A 191 -0.20 10.13 -27.22
C LEU A 191 -0.49 11.64 -27.30
N LEU A 192 0.36 12.46 -26.68
CA LEU A 192 0.26 13.93 -26.76
C LEU A 192 0.72 14.47 -28.13
N GLY A 193 1.45 13.67 -28.88
CA GLY A 193 2.16 14.08 -30.09
C GLY A 193 3.39 14.92 -29.75
N CYS A 194 3.86 15.70 -30.72
CA CYS A 194 4.91 16.68 -30.54
C CYS A 194 4.28 18.09 -30.57
N PRO A 195 3.88 18.67 -29.42
CA PRO A 195 3.38 20.05 -29.37
C PRO A 195 4.34 21.05 -30.02
N GLU A 196 5.65 20.77 -29.94
CA GLU A 196 6.70 21.55 -30.58
C GLU A 196 6.51 21.76 -32.08
N ASP A 197 6.00 20.75 -32.78
CA ASP A 197 5.73 20.84 -34.22
C ASP A 197 4.62 21.85 -34.55
N ARG A 198 3.76 22.18 -33.58
CA ARG A 198 2.65 23.13 -33.71
C ARG A 198 2.95 24.51 -33.12
N CYS A 199 3.96 24.61 -32.26
CA CYS A 199 4.30 25.85 -31.54
C CYS A 199 5.36 26.71 -32.26
N GLY A 200 5.87 26.28 -33.42
CA GLY A 200 6.88 27.01 -34.17
C GLY A 200 8.26 26.91 -33.53
N HIS A 201 8.95 28.03 -33.33
CA HIS A 201 10.27 28.06 -32.72
C HIS A 201 10.18 28.02 -31.19
N ILE A 202 10.80 26.99 -30.58
CA ILE A 202 10.86 26.84 -29.13
C ILE A 202 12.26 27.14 -28.62
N ILE A 203 12.33 28.01 -27.61
CA ILE A 203 13.52 28.28 -26.83
C ILE A 203 13.36 27.61 -25.46
N HIS A 204 14.11 26.54 -25.22
CA HIS A 204 14.08 25.85 -23.93
C HIS A 204 15.24 26.33 -23.05
N ILE A 205 14.90 26.90 -21.88
CA ILE A 205 15.88 27.46 -20.94
C ILE A 205 16.03 26.53 -19.75
N THR A 206 17.17 25.86 -19.66
CA THR A 206 17.54 24.93 -18.58
C THR A 206 18.73 25.47 -17.77
N GLY A 207 18.99 24.89 -16.59
CA GLY A 207 20.01 25.33 -15.64
C GLY A 207 19.60 25.15 -14.18
N SER A 208 20.41 25.59 -13.22
CA SER A 208 20.13 25.51 -11.77
C SER A 208 19.59 26.82 -11.19
N SER A 209 20.04 27.98 -11.66
CA SER A 209 19.59 29.33 -11.26
C SER A 209 19.18 30.20 -12.46
N GLY A 210 18.48 31.33 -12.21
CA GLY A 210 18.23 32.38 -13.22
C GLY A 210 17.25 32.10 -14.36
N LYS A 211 16.90 30.82 -14.64
CA LYS A 211 16.06 30.40 -15.79
C LYS A 211 14.81 31.26 -16.00
N THR A 212 14.03 31.51 -14.95
CA THR A 212 12.79 32.26 -15.05
C THR A 212 13.03 33.71 -15.43
N THR A 213 14.06 34.34 -14.86
CA THR A 213 14.47 35.71 -15.17
C THR A 213 14.98 35.80 -16.61
N THR A 214 15.83 34.85 -17.03
CA THR A 214 16.32 34.77 -18.41
C THR A 214 15.18 34.58 -19.41
N ALA A 215 14.21 33.74 -19.10
CA ALA A 215 13.02 33.52 -19.94
C ALA A 215 12.22 34.81 -20.11
N LYS A 216 12.08 35.61 -19.04
CA LYS A 216 11.39 36.90 -19.09
C LYS A 216 12.14 37.93 -19.93
N TYR A 217 13.46 38.05 -19.76
CA TYR A 217 14.28 38.93 -20.61
C TYR A 217 14.16 38.58 -22.09
N ILE A 218 14.26 37.30 -22.43
CA ILE A 218 14.13 36.84 -23.82
C ILE A 218 12.73 37.14 -24.36
N ASN A 219 11.68 36.88 -23.56
CA ASN A 219 10.31 37.23 -23.94
C ASN A 219 10.17 38.73 -24.26
N ASP A 220 10.68 39.61 -23.40
CA ASP A 220 10.53 41.06 -23.57
C ASP A 220 11.34 41.57 -24.77
N ILE A 221 12.52 41.00 -25.03
CA ILE A 221 13.32 41.28 -26.24
C ILE A 221 12.55 40.86 -27.50
N LEU A 222 11.99 39.65 -27.53
CA LEU A 222 11.26 39.14 -28.69
C LEU A 222 9.97 39.93 -28.96
N LEU A 223 9.20 40.25 -27.92
CA LEU A 223 8.01 41.09 -28.04
C LEU A 223 8.36 42.49 -28.58
N SER A 224 9.48 43.08 -28.12
CA SER A 224 9.95 44.39 -28.61
C SER A 224 10.37 44.38 -30.08
N ASN A 225 10.67 43.20 -30.64
CA ASN A 225 10.96 43.00 -32.06
C ASN A 225 9.73 42.50 -32.84
N ASN A 226 8.52 42.71 -32.31
CA ASN A 226 7.24 42.35 -32.93
C ASN A 226 7.05 40.83 -33.20
N PHE A 227 7.71 39.96 -32.41
CA PHE A 227 7.40 38.53 -32.45
C PHE A 227 6.19 38.21 -31.58
N ASN A 228 5.36 37.27 -32.05
CA ASN A 228 4.32 36.65 -31.21
C ASN A 228 4.97 35.59 -30.31
N VAL A 229 4.97 35.84 -29.00
CA VAL A 229 5.65 34.97 -28.02
C VAL A 229 4.65 34.42 -27.03
N CYS A 230 4.72 33.12 -26.75
CA CYS A 230 4.05 32.48 -25.63
C CYS A 230 5.10 32.08 -24.59
N LEU A 231 5.00 32.64 -23.38
CA LEU A 231 5.92 32.35 -22.28
C LEU A 231 5.29 31.41 -21.26
N TYR A 232 5.97 30.31 -20.94
CA TYR A 232 5.62 29.42 -19.83
C TYR A 232 6.81 29.28 -18.89
N THR A 233 6.62 29.56 -17.59
CA THR A 233 7.64 29.39 -16.56
C THR A 233 7.07 28.76 -15.30
N SER A 234 7.89 27.99 -14.58
CA SER A 234 7.54 27.48 -13.25
C SER A 234 8.63 27.86 -12.24
N PRO A 235 8.36 28.72 -11.24
CA PRO A 235 7.08 29.40 -11.02
C PRO A 235 6.75 30.41 -12.13
N HIS A 236 5.46 30.70 -12.31
CA HIS A 236 4.99 31.78 -13.19
C HIS A 236 5.33 33.13 -12.56
N ILE A 237 5.90 34.03 -13.36
CA ILE A 237 6.27 35.39 -12.96
C ILE A 237 5.59 36.35 -13.94
N HIS A 238 4.90 37.37 -13.42
CA HIS A 238 4.18 38.35 -14.26
C HIS A 238 5.07 39.55 -14.61
N ASP A 239 5.87 40.04 -13.65
CA ASP A 239 6.82 41.13 -13.83
C ASP A 239 8.23 40.74 -13.36
N ILE A 240 9.26 41.24 -14.05
CA ILE A 240 10.66 41.00 -13.69
C ILE A 240 11.02 41.56 -12.31
N ARG A 241 10.29 42.58 -11.87
CA ARG A 241 10.42 43.18 -10.53
C ARG A 241 10.09 42.21 -9.40
N GLU A 242 9.34 41.13 -9.66
CA GLU A 242 9.06 40.09 -8.65
C GLU A 242 10.31 39.34 -8.18
N ARG A 243 11.43 39.43 -8.92
CA ARG A 243 12.72 38.82 -8.55
C ARG A 243 13.78 39.83 -8.12
N ILE A 244 13.52 41.13 -8.30
CA ILE A 244 14.41 42.20 -7.84
C ILE A 244 13.92 42.59 -6.44
N MET A 245 14.45 41.93 -5.42
CA MET A 245 14.35 42.44 -4.05
C MET A 245 15.59 43.30 -3.82
N ILE A 246 15.38 44.59 -3.54
CA ILE A 246 16.43 45.50 -3.03
C ILE A 246 16.69 45.14 -1.56
#